data_AF-A0A0H3KCV6-F1
#
_entry.id   AF-A0A0H3KCV6-F1
#
_cell.length_a   1.000
_cell.length_b   1.000
_cell.length_c   1.000
_cell.angle_alpha   90.00
_cell.angle_beta   90.00
_cell.angle_gamma   90.00
#
_symmetry.space_group_name_H-M   'P 1'
#
loop_
_entity.id
_entity.type
_entity.pdbx_description
1 polymer ?
#
loop_
_entity_poly.entity_id
_entity_poly.type
_entity_poly.pdbx_seq_one_letter_code
_entity_poly.pdbx_strand_id
1 'polypeptide(L)'
;MAQGRFVAYYRVSTARQGASGLGLDAQREAVARYLNGGEWELVGEFTETETGKGSNALEKRPQLRAALELCKRRGATLIIAKLDRLARNVHFVSGLLETGCDFVAADMPQANKVMIQMHAVMAEWERDQISKRTKDALAAAKARGVKLGTAGAANLKPNVEARQQAANAFAARLAGIVAGFRARNLSQRDMVAELNALGIKTANGGQWHRGQLCRLLERIETANTRQQADASTAPTV
;
A
#
# COMPACT_ATOMS: atom_id res chain seq x y z
N MET A 1 2.08 14.12 37.02
CA MET A 1 2.33 15.04 35.88
C MET A 1 3.51 14.48 35.08
N ALA A 2 3.54 14.67 33.77
CA ALA A 2 4.62 14.13 32.94
C ALA A 2 5.95 14.84 33.29
N GLN A 3 7.04 14.08 33.38
CA GLN A 3 8.37 14.61 33.64
C GLN A 3 9.39 13.95 32.71
N GLY A 4 10.35 14.75 32.23
CA GLY A 4 11.45 14.27 31.39
C GLY A 4 11.28 14.54 29.90
N ARG A 5 12.11 13.88 29.09
CA ARG A 5 12.15 14.09 27.63
C ARG A 5 11.25 13.09 26.93
N PHE A 6 10.50 13.56 25.95
CA PHE A 6 9.59 12.74 25.16
C PHE A 6 9.88 12.87 23.67
N VAL A 7 9.65 11.78 22.94
CA VAL A 7 9.61 11.77 21.47
C VAL A 7 8.22 11.31 21.07
N ALA A 8 7.49 12.12 20.30
CA ALA A 8 6.18 11.73 19.82
C ALA A 8 6.26 10.98 18.49
N TYR A 9 5.50 9.90 18.38
CA TYR A 9 5.35 9.15 17.15
C TYR A 9 3.89 9.06 16.71
N TYR A 10 3.62 9.46 15.47
CA TYR A 10 2.31 9.50 14.85
C TYR A 10 2.27 8.58 13.61
N ARG A 11 1.08 8.05 13.30
CA ARG A 11 0.87 7.27 12.06
C ARG A 11 -0.38 7.70 11.32
N VAL A 12 -0.28 7.82 10.00
CA VAL A 12 -1.40 8.08 9.08
C VAL A 12 -1.40 7.09 7.91
N SER A 13 -2.60 6.74 7.42
CA SER A 13 -2.78 5.89 6.24
C SER A 13 -3.05 6.75 5.01
N THR A 14 -2.41 6.42 3.88
CA THR A 14 -2.44 7.24 2.64
C THR A 14 -3.69 7.09 1.78
N ALA A 15 -4.63 6.18 2.09
CA ALA A 15 -5.57 5.73 1.06
C ALA A 15 -6.80 6.62 0.80
N ARG A 16 -7.22 7.48 1.75
CA ARG A 16 -8.34 8.45 1.58
C ARG A 16 -8.75 9.18 2.88
N GLN A 17 -8.29 8.70 4.04
CA GLN A 17 -8.55 9.36 5.34
C GLN A 17 -7.60 10.53 5.64
N GLY A 18 -6.60 10.78 4.80
CA GLY A 18 -5.74 11.97 4.90
C GLY A 18 -6.42 13.28 4.49
N ALA A 19 -7.64 13.24 3.93
CA ALA A 19 -8.33 14.43 3.44
C ALA A 19 -8.93 15.32 4.55
N SER A 20 -9.03 14.85 5.79
CA SER A 20 -9.66 15.61 6.89
C SER A 20 -8.70 16.06 7.99
N GLY A 21 -7.46 15.58 8.08
CA GLY A 21 -6.52 15.91 9.18
C GLY A 21 -6.89 15.33 10.56
N LEU A 22 -8.18 15.09 10.81
CA LEU A 22 -8.81 14.63 12.05
C LEU A 22 -8.11 13.45 12.73
N GLY A 23 -7.59 12.50 11.96
CA GLY A 23 -6.91 11.32 12.52
C GLY A 23 -5.53 11.61 13.11
N LEU A 24 -4.83 12.64 12.63
CA LEU A 24 -3.53 13.09 13.14
C LEU A 24 -3.73 14.12 14.24
N ASP A 25 -4.70 15.02 14.07
CA ASP A 25 -5.04 16.03 15.08
C ASP A 25 -5.51 15.37 16.39
N ALA A 26 -6.38 14.35 16.31
CA ALA A 26 -6.79 13.58 17.49
C ALA A 26 -5.62 12.86 18.17
N GLN A 27 -4.58 12.47 17.42
CA GLN A 27 -3.37 11.87 18.00
C GLN A 27 -2.52 12.92 18.71
N ARG A 28 -2.32 14.07 18.07
CA ARG A 28 -1.60 15.21 18.66
C ARG A 28 -2.29 15.69 19.93
N GLU A 29 -3.61 15.81 19.90
CA GLU A 29 -4.39 16.22 21.07
C GLU A 29 -4.30 15.21 22.22
N ALA A 30 -4.33 13.90 21.93
CA ALA A 30 -4.13 12.87 22.97
C ALA A 30 -2.74 12.97 23.61
N VAL A 31 -1.69 13.17 22.80
CA VAL A 31 -0.32 13.38 23.29
C VAL A 31 -0.22 14.68 24.10
N ALA A 32 -0.77 15.78 23.60
CA ALA A 32 -0.77 17.07 24.29
C ALA A 32 -1.54 17.01 25.62
N ARG A 33 -2.64 16.26 25.68
CA ARG A 33 -3.42 16.04 26.90
C ARG A 33 -2.64 15.22 27.93
N TYR A 34 -1.88 14.22 27.48
CA TYR A 34 -1.00 13.45 28.36
C TYR A 34 0.17 14.32 28.88
N LEU A 35 0.76 15.11 27.99
CA LEU A 35 1.79 16.10 28.30
C LEU A 35 1.19 17.40 28.88
N ASN A 36 0.01 17.35 29.50
CA ASN A 36 -0.57 18.55 30.08
C ASN A 36 -0.04 18.75 31.51
N GLY A 37 0.80 19.77 31.68
CA GLY A 37 1.44 20.11 32.95
C GLY A 37 2.62 19.20 33.34
N GLY A 38 3.46 19.69 34.25
CA GLY A 38 4.73 19.06 34.64
C GLY A 38 5.95 19.66 33.94
N GLU A 39 7.11 19.05 34.17
CA GLU A 39 8.39 19.48 33.60
C GLU A 39 8.82 18.49 32.51
N TRP A 40 8.36 18.73 31.29
CA TRP A 40 8.67 17.87 30.15
C TRP A 40 9.22 18.65 28.96
N GLU A 41 9.98 17.95 28.12
CA GLU A 41 10.56 18.47 26.88
C GLU A 41 10.23 17.52 25.73
N LEU A 42 9.55 18.01 24.70
CA LEU A 42 9.32 17.22 23.48
C LEU A 42 10.53 17.41 22.54
N VAL A 43 11.43 16.43 22.53
CA VAL A 43 12.72 16.53 21.79
C VAL A 43 12.59 16.18 20.30
N GLY A 44 11.44 15.67 19.88
CA GLY A 44 11.17 15.41 18.47
C GLY A 44 9.81 14.79 18.21
N GLU A 45 9.33 14.97 16.98
CA GLU A 45 8.09 14.37 16.49
C GLU A 45 8.36 13.63 15.17
N PHE A 46 7.82 12.42 15.05
CA PHE A 46 8.00 11.57 13.88
C PHE A 46 6.64 11.12 13.36
N THR A 47 6.36 11.34 12.08
CA THR A 47 5.09 10.93 11.46
C THR A 47 5.34 9.90 10.38
N GLU A 48 4.80 8.70 10.58
CA GLU A 48 4.88 7.61 9.61
C GLU A 48 3.69 7.60 8.66
N THR A 49 4.00 7.47 7.36
CA THR A 49 3.01 7.50 6.29
C THR A 49 2.92 6.11 5.64
N GLU A 50 1.92 5.31 6.02
CA GLU A 50 1.75 3.95 5.51
C GLU A 50 1.04 3.95 4.14
N THR A 51 1.70 3.39 3.12
CA THR A 51 1.12 3.07 1.80
C THR A 51 0.74 1.60 1.72
N GLY A 52 -0.51 1.30 2.05
CA GLY A 52 -1.12 -0.03 1.81
C GLY A 52 -0.83 -1.12 2.84
N LYS A 53 -1.63 -2.19 2.79
CA LYS A 53 -1.57 -3.36 3.69
C LYS A 53 -0.33 -4.21 3.42
N GLY A 54 0.51 -4.41 4.44
CA GLY A 54 1.63 -5.36 4.39
C GLY A 54 2.17 -5.66 5.79
N SER A 55 2.51 -6.93 6.05
CA SER A 55 2.81 -7.51 7.36
C SER A 55 4.22 -7.23 7.92
N ASN A 56 5.11 -6.57 7.17
CA ASN A 56 6.49 -6.33 7.62
C ASN A 56 6.65 -4.90 8.15
N ALA A 57 6.65 -4.79 9.48
CA ALA A 57 6.42 -3.54 10.20
C ALA A 57 7.67 -2.74 10.61
N LEU A 58 8.89 -3.29 10.53
CA LEU A 58 10.11 -2.59 10.97
C LEU A 58 10.96 -2.07 9.80
N GLU A 59 11.20 -2.87 8.77
CA GLU A 59 11.94 -2.42 7.57
C GLU A 59 11.21 -1.32 6.79
N LYS A 60 9.88 -1.27 6.90
CA LYS A 60 9.02 -0.28 6.22
C LYS A 60 8.75 0.97 7.05
N ARG A 61 9.36 1.11 8.25
CA ARG A 61 9.06 2.23 9.18
C ARG A 61 10.31 3.04 9.53
N PRO A 62 10.85 3.83 8.58
CA PRO A 62 12.04 4.62 8.81
C PRO A 62 11.85 5.68 9.90
N GLN A 63 10.63 6.23 10.04
CA GLN A 63 10.35 7.29 11.01
C GLN A 63 10.33 6.76 12.44
N LEU A 64 9.80 5.55 12.62
CA LEU A 64 9.81 4.87 13.92
C LEU A 64 11.23 4.54 14.37
N ARG A 65 12.08 4.06 13.46
CA ARG A 65 13.49 3.81 13.77
C ARG A 65 14.21 5.11 14.16
N ALA A 66 13.97 6.19 13.43
CA ALA A 66 14.55 7.49 13.74
C ALA A 66 14.10 8.01 15.13
N ALA A 67 12.82 7.80 15.47
CA ALA A 67 12.28 8.14 16.79
C ALA A 67 12.98 7.36 17.91
N LEU A 68 13.14 6.04 17.76
CA LEU A 68 13.81 5.19 18.74
C LEU A 68 15.28 5.54 18.92
N GLU A 69 15.98 5.82 17.83
CA GLU A 69 17.37 6.28 17.88
C GLU A 69 17.51 7.63 18.58
N LEU A 70 16.54 8.54 18.40
CA LEU A 70 16.51 9.80 19.13
C LEU A 70 16.23 9.59 20.62
N CYS A 71 15.28 8.71 20.97
CA CYS A 71 15.00 8.29 22.34
C CYS A 71 16.27 7.81 23.05
N LYS A 72 17.02 6.89 22.42
CA LYS A 72 18.29 6.38 22.96
C LYS A 72 19.31 7.48 23.19
N ARG A 73 19.53 8.35 22.20
CA ARG A 73 20.53 9.41 22.29
C ARG A 73 20.20 10.47 23.34
N ARG A 74 18.92 10.75 23.57
CA ARG A 74 18.47 11.84 24.45
C ARG A 74 18.02 11.37 25.83
N GLY A 75 17.97 10.05 26.05
CA GLY A 75 17.35 9.45 27.24
C GLY A 75 15.86 9.81 27.34
N ALA A 76 15.17 9.80 26.20
CA ALA A 76 13.78 10.23 26.08
C ALA A 76 12.82 9.04 25.97
N THR A 77 11.62 9.20 26.53
CA THR A 77 10.53 8.23 26.47
C THR A 77 9.76 8.38 25.16
N LEU A 78 9.49 7.27 24.47
CA LEU A 78 8.66 7.29 23.26
C LEU A 78 7.19 7.40 23.67
N ILE A 79 6.51 8.46 23.23
CA ILE A 79 5.06 8.64 23.44
C ILE A 79 4.28 8.39 22.15
N ILE A 80 3.21 7.62 22.26
CA ILE A 80 2.27 7.38 21.16
C ILE A 80 0.85 7.70 21.59
N ALA A 81 0.00 8.05 20.62
CA ALA A 81 -1.38 8.41 20.92
C ALA A 81 -2.27 7.21 21.28
N LYS A 82 -2.14 6.08 20.55
CA LYS A 82 -2.91 4.87 20.81
C LYS A 82 -2.15 3.58 20.60
N LEU A 83 -2.29 2.66 21.55
CA LEU A 83 -1.60 1.37 21.54
C LEU A 83 -2.08 0.47 20.40
N ASP A 84 -3.37 0.52 20.04
CA ASP A 84 -3.98 -0.33 19.00
C ASP A 84 -3.28 -0.23 17.62
N ARG A 85 -2.62 0.89 17.33
CA ARG A 85 -1.99 1.11 16.03
C ARG A 85 -0.64 0.40 15.91
N LEU A 86 0.04 0.21 17.04
CA LEU A 86 1.38 -0.38 17.15
C LEU A 86 1.35 -1.80 17.72
N ALA A 87 0.51 -2.08 18.71
CA ALA A 87 0.40 -3.38 19.40
C ALA A 87 -0.25 -4.49 18.58
N ARG A 88 -0.79 -4.18 17.40
CA ARG A 88 -1.30 -5.21 16.47
C ARG A 88 -0.20 -6.13 15.92
N ASN A 89 1.07 -5.84 16.20
CA ASN A 89 2.20 -6.69 15.88
C ASN A 89 2.96 -7.00 17.19
N VAL A 90 2.88 -8.23 17.68
CA VAL A 90 3.55 -8.65 18.93
C VAL A 90 5.08 -8.54 18.80
N HIS A 91 5.64 -8.87 17.63
CA HIS A 91 7.06 -8.70 17.36
C HIS A 91 7.50 -7.24 17.46
N PHE A 92 6.63 -6.29 17.10
CA PHE A 92 6.91 -4.86 17.25
C PHE A 92 7.04 -4.46 18.72
N VAL A 93 6.11 -4.89 19.57
CA VAL A 93 6.17 -4.61 21.01
C VAL A 93 7.38 -5.29 21.62
N SER A 94 7.67 -6.55 21.29
CA SER A 94 8.89 -7.22 21.78
C SER A 94 10.16 -6.47 21.37
N GLY A 95 10.30 -6.10 20.10
CA GLY A 95 11.47 -5.37 19.62
C GLY A 95 11.62 -4.00 20.27
N LEU A 96 10.52 -3.29 20.53
CA LEU A 96 10.54 -2.04 21.28
C LEU A 96 11.11 -2.25 22.70
N LEU A 97 10.71 -3.34 23.34
CA LEU A 97 11.15 -3.68 24.70
C LEU A 97 12.60 -4.14 24.79
N GLU A 98 13.12 -4.72 23.71
CA GLU A 98 14.54 -5.05 23.54
C GLU A 98 15.40 -3.80 23.30
N THR A 99 14.83 -2.72 22.75
CA THR A 99 15.60 -1.48 22.54
C THR A 99 15.99 -0.76 23.83
N GLY A 100 15.35 -1.09 24.96
CA GLY A 100 15.61 -0.47 26.26
C GLY A 100 15.06 0.95 26.41
N CYS A 101 14.35 1.48 25.41
CA CYS A 101 13.66 2.77 25.54
C CYS A 101 12.35 2.61 26.31
N ASP A 102 12.11 3.52 27.25
CA ASP A 102 10.80 3.65 27.88
C ASP A 102 9.77 4.11 26.86
N PHE A 103 8.55 3.62 27.03
CA PHE A 103 7.46 3.88 26.11
C PHE A 103 6.15 4.05 26.86
N VAL A 104 5.35 5.02 26.42
CA VAL A 104 4.03 5.32 26.96
C VAL A 104 3.01 5.47 25.84
N ALA A 105 1.84 4.87 26.04
CA ALA A 105 0.68 5.12 25.21
C ALA A 105 -0.28 6.09 25.94
N ALA A 106 -0.61 7.21 25.30
CA ALA A 106 -1.43 8.27 25.87
C ALA A 106 -2.87 7.82 26.17
N ASP A 107 -3.38 6.78 25.48
CA ASP A 107 -4.66 6.14 25.74
C ASP A 107 -4.63 5.17 26.94
N MET A 108 -3.44 4.67 27.30
CA MET A 108 -3.23 3.84 28.48
C MET A 108 -1.99 4.29 29.28
N PRO A 109 -2.04 5.46 29.94
CA PRO A 109 -0.94 6.05 30.72
C PRO A 109 -0.32 5.14 31.78
N GLN A 110 -1.14 4.25 32.36
CA GLN A 110 -0.79 3.39 33.49
C GLN A 110 -0.34 1.99 33.03
N ALA A 111 -0.35 1.71 31.72
CA ALA A 111 0.00 0.40 31.23
C ALA A 111 1.50 0.16 31.40
N ASN A 112 1.86 -0.69 32.37
CA ASN A 112 3.19 -1.21 32.51
C ASN A 112 3.60 -2.08 31.30
N LYS A 113 4.90 -2.29 31.14
CA LYS A 113 5.52 -3.09 30.06
C LYS A 113 4.84 -4.46 29.86
N VAL A 114 4.45 -5.12 30.95
CA VAL A 114 3.81 -6.44 30.94
C VAL A 114 2.37 -6.37 30.40
N MET A 115 1.58 -5.40 30.84
CA MET A 115 0.21 -5.19 30.35
C MET A 115 0.21 -4.93 28.85
N ILE A 116 1.18 -4.13 28.35
CA ILE A 116 1.31 -3.84 26.93
C ILE A 116 1.62 -5.11 26.12
N GLN A 117 2.51 -5.97 26.59
CA GLN A 117 2.80 -7.26 25.96
C GLN A 117 1.55 -8.15 25.91
N MET A 118 0.84 -8.26 27.03
CA MET A 118 -0.39 -9.06 27.11
C MET A 118 -1.46 -8.54 26.13
N HIS A 119 -1.65 -7.22 26.07
CA HIS A 119 -2.58 -6.60 25.12
C HIS A 119 -2.20 -6.86 23.66
N ALA A 120 -0.90 -6.84 23.34
CA ALA A 120 -0.43 -7.15 21.99
C ALA A 120 -0.76 -8.60 21.62
N VAL A 121 -0.48 -9.54 22.53
CA VAL A 121 -0.79 -10.97 22.35
C VAL A 121 -2.29 -11.21 22.20
N MET A 122 -3.11 -10.58 23.04
CA MET A 122 -4.57 -10.65 22.93
C MET A 122 -5.09 -10.09 21.61
N ALA A 123 -4.55 -8.96 21.14
CA ALA A 123 -4.96 -8.35 19.87
C ALA A 123 -4.56 -9.19 18.64
N GLU A 124 -3.46 -9.93 18.71
CA GLU A 124 -3.07 -10.89 17.69
C GLU A 124 -4.00 -12.11 17.70
N TRP A 125 -4.25 -12.67 18.89
CA TRP A 125 -5.19 -13.78 19.05
C TRP A 125 -6.60 -13.43 18.53
N GLU A 126 -7.12 -12.26 18.86
CA GLU A 126 -8.44 -11.81 18.40
C GLU A 126 -8.49 -11.69 16.87
N ARG A 127 -7.43 -11.16 16.24
CA ARG A 127 -7.32 -11.10 14.78
C ARG A 127 -7.36 -12.49 14.18
N ASP A 128 -6.64 -13.44 14.75
CA ASP A 128 -6.59 -14.81 14.27
C ASP A 128 -7.94 -15.52 14.45
N GLN A 129 -8.65 -15.26 15.55
CA GLN A 129 -10.01 -15.78 15.74
C GLN A 129 -11.00 -15.21 14.72
N ILE A 130 -10.95 -13.92 14.41
CA ILE A 130 -11.80 -13.30 13.37
C ILE A 130 -11.49 -13.93 12.01
N SER A 131 -10.21 -14.08 11.68
CA SER A 131 -9.74 -14.72 10.44
C SER A 131 -10.23 -16.16 10.35
N LYS A 132 -10.07 -16.93 11.42
CA LYS A 132 -10.53 -18.33 11.52
C LYS A 132 -12.03 -18.43 11.36
N ARG A 133 -12.82 -17.66 12.13
CA ARG A 133 -14.29 -17.65 12.04
C ARG A 133 -14.77 -17.31 10.63
N THR A 134 -14.12 -16.37 9.95
CA THR A 134 -14.46 -16.01 8.57
C THR A 134 -14.17 -17.17 7.62
N LYS A 135 -13.01 -17.82 7.75
CA LYS A 135 -12.66 -19.00 6.95
C LYS A 135 -13.63 -20.16 7.19
N ASP A 136 -13.97 -20.43 8.45
CA ASP A 136 -14.90 -21.49 8.84
C ASP A 136 -16.31 -21.22 8.28
N ALA A 137 -16.78 -19.97 8.36
CA ALA A 137 -18.07 -19.56 7.79
C ALA A 137 -18.09 -19.71 6.25
N LEU A 138 -17.00 -19.34 5.57
CA LEU A 138 -16.85 -19.52 4.13
C LEU A 138 -16.78 -21.00 3.74
N ALA A 139 -16.06 -21.83 4.51
CA ALA A 139 -15.98 -23.27 4.29
C ALA A 139 -17.36 -23.93 4.45
N ALA A 140 -18.12 -23.57 5.48
CA ALA A 140 -19.48 -24.03 5.69
C ALA A 140 -20.44 -23.57 4.58
N ALA A 141 -20.32 -22.31 4.13
CA ALA A 141 -21.09 -21.81 2.99
C ALA A 141 -20.79 -22.59 1.70
N LYS A 142 -19.50 -22.86 1.42
CA LYS A 142 -19.07 -23.67 0.28
C LYS A 142 -19.59 -25.10 0.36
N ALA A 143 -19.56 -25.73 1.54
CA ALA A 143 -20.10 -27.07 1.77
C ALA A 143 -21.62 -27.13 1.56
N ARG A 144 -22.34 -26.05 1.90
CA ARG A 144 -23.77 -25.87 1.57
C ARG A 144 -24.04 -25.52 0.09
N GLY A 145 -23.02 -25.55 -0.77
CA GLY A 145 -23.16 -25.27 -2.20
C GLY A 145 -23.23 -23.79 -2.57
N VAL A 146 -23.00 -22.86 -1.63
CA VAL A 146 -22.96 -21.42 -1.94
C VAL A 146 -21.72 -21.11 -2.78
N LYS A 147 -21.93 -20.64 -4.02
CA LYS A 147 -20.84 -20.13 -4.88
C LYS A 147 -20.27 -18.84 -4.29
N LEU A 148 -19.10 -18.94 -3.67
CA LEU A 148 -18.35 -17.79 -3.17
C LEU A 148 -17.76 -16.97 -4.34
N GLY A 149 -17.71 -15.65 -4.21
CA GLY A 149 -17.04 -14.77 -5.18
C GLY A 149 -17.84 -14.43 -6.45
N THR A 150 -19.13 -14.75 -6.52
CA THR A 150 -20.02 -14.40 -7.65
C THR A 150 -20.08 -12.90 -7.94
N ALA A 151 -20.07 -12.06 -6.90
CA ALA A 151 -19.97 -10.60 -7.06
C ALA A 151 -18.64 -10.15 -7.68
N GLY A 152 -17.55 -10.92 -7.53
CA GLY A 152 -16.26 -10.63 -8.14
C GLY A 152 -16.32 -10.75 -9.66
N ALA A 153 -16.85 -11.85 -10.19
CA ALA A 153 -16.90 -12.09 -11.63
C ALA A 153 -17.77 -11.06 -12.38
N ALA A 154 -18.92 -10.68 -11.81
CA ALA A 154 -19.79 -9.65 -12.38
C ALA A 154 -19.16 -8.23 -12.32
N ASN A 155 -18.38 -7.91 -11.29
CA ASN A 155 -17.65 -6.63 -11.18
C ASN A 155 -16.34 -6.60 -11.98
N LEU A 156 -15.76 -7.76 -12.30
CA LEU A 156 -14.52 -7.92 -13.06
C LEU A 156 -14.77 -7.73 -14.56
N LYS A 157 -15.86 -8.28 -15.11
CA LYS A 157 -16.13 -8.26 -16.56
C LYS A 157 -16.13 -6.85 -17.18
N PRO A 158 -16.89 -5.87 -16.65
CA PRO A 158 -16.91 -4.51 -17.19
C PRO A 158 -15.55 -3.81 -17.08
N ASN A 159 -14.83 -4.03 -15.98
CA ASN A 159 -13.48 -3.47 -15.78
C ASN A 159 -12.44 -4.09 -16.72
N VAL A 160 -12.54 -5.40 -16.99
CA VAL A 160 -11.64 -6.09 -17.92
C VAL A 160 -11.89 -5.65 -19.34
N GLU A 161 -13.16 -5.54 -19.76
CA GLU A 161 -13.55 -5.07 -21.08
C GLU A 161 -13.11 -3.63 -21.33
N ALA A 162 -13.37 -2.72 -20.38
CA ALA A 162 -12.92 -1.32 -20.47
C ALA A 162 -11.38 -1.21 -20.56
N ARG A 163 -10.65 -1.99 -19.77
CA ARG A 163 -9.17 -2.01 -19.82
C ARG A 163 -8.66 -2.56 -21.14
N GLN A 164 -9.32 -3.58 -21.70
CA GLN A 164 -8.95 -4.15 -22.99
C GLN A 164 -9.22 -3.17 -24.13
N GLN A 165 -10.37 -2.49 -24.12
CA GLN A 165 -10.69 -1.45 -25.10
C GLN A 165 -9.69 -0.30 -25.07
N ALA A 166 -9.35 0.21 -23.87
CA ALA A 166 -8.34 1.25 -23.71
C ALA A 166 -6.96 0.81 -24.22
N ALA A 167 -6.55 -0.43 -23.93
CA ALA A 167 -5.29 -0.98 -24.43
C ALA A 167 -5.27 -1.15 -25.95
N ASN A 168 -6.40 -1.56 -26.56
CA ASN A 168 -6.52 -1.69 -28.01
C ASN A 168 -6.50 -0.31 -28.71
N ALA A 169 -7.21 0.69 -28.17
CA ALA A 169 -7.20 2.06 -28.69
C ALA A 169 -5.80 2.67 -28.62
N PHE A 170 -5.08 2.45 -27.51
CA PHE A 170 -3.70 2.88 -27.36
C PHE A 170 -2.76 2.19 -28.37
N ALA A 171 -2.98 0.89 -28.63
CA ALA A 171 -2.22 0.15 -29.63
C ALA A 171 -2.45 0.69 -31.05
N ALA A 172 -3.70 0.97 -31.41
CA ALA A 172 -4.05 1.55 -32.70
C ALA A 172 -3.38 2.92 -32.92
N ARG A 173 -3.34 3.77 -31.88
CA ARG A 173 -2.67 5.08 -31.95
C ARG A 173 -1.17 4.96 -32.22
N LEU A 174 -0.52 3.91 -31.71
CA LEU A 174 0.93 3.70 -31.90
C LEU A 174 1.26 2.84 -33.12
N ALA A 175 0.26 2.30 -33.83
CA ALA A 175 0.49 1.42 -34.97
C ALA A 175 1.32 2.07 -36.08
N GLY A 176 1.06 3.35 -36.39
CA GLY A 176 1.84 4.09 -37.39
C GLY A 176 3.31 4.29 -37.00
N ILE A 177 3.58 4.58 -35.72
CA ILE A 177 4.94 4.74 -35.20
C ILE A 177 5.69 3.41 -35.27
N VAL A 178 5.05 2.32 -34.85
CA VAL A 178 5.61 0.97 -34.91
C VAL A 178 5.87 0.54 -36.36
N ALA A 179 4.96 0.88 -37.30
CA ALA A 179 5.16 0.62 -38.73
C ALA A 179 6.39 1.35 -39.27
N GLY A 180 6.59 2.62 -38.88
CA GLY A 180 7.79 3.38 -39.21
C GLY A 180 9.06 2.74 -38.65
N PHE A 181 9.02 2.18 -37.44
CA PHE A 181 10.17 1.47 -36.89
C PHE A 181 10.48 0.15 -37.61
N ARG A 182 9.44 -0.59 -38.01
CA ARG A 182 9.59 -1.81 -38.81
C ARG A 182 10.18 -1.50 -40.18
N ALA A 183 9.75 -0.43 -40.85
CA ALA A 183 10.30 0.00 -42.13
C ALA A 183 11.80 0.35 -42.04
N ARG A 184 12.25 0.83 -40.87
CA ARG A 184 13.67 1.11 -40.57
C ARG A 184 14.46 -0.12 -40.11
N ASN A 185 13.86 -1.31 -40.06
CA ASN A 185 14.47 -2.56 -39.56
C ASN A 185 15.07 -2.44 -38.15
N LEU A 186 14.47 -1.62 -37.27
CA LEU A 186 14.92 -1.46 -35.89
C LEU A 186 14.73 -2.77 -35.10
N SER A 187 15.69 -3.11 -34.23
CA SER A 187 15.50 -4.22 -33.30
C SER A 187 14.46 -3.85 -32.24
N GLN A 188 13.84 -4.84 -31.60
CA GLN A 188 12.90 -4.58 -30.49
C GLN A 188 13.56 -3.78 -29.34
N ARG A 189 14.87 -3.92 -29.15
CA ARG A 189 15.61 -3.14 -28.14
C ARG A 189 15.69 -1.67 -28.56
N ASP A 190 15.97 -1.41 -29.82
CA ASP A 190 16.10 -0.05 -30.35
C ASP A 190 14.74 0.63 -30.44
N MET A 191 13.67 -0.11 -30.77
CA MET A 191 12.30 0.40 -30.70
C MET A 191 11.94 0.87 -29.29
N VAL A 192 12.32 0.13 -28.24
CA VAL A 192 12.09 0.56 -26.85
C VAL A 192 12.89 1.82 -26.53
N ALA A 193 14.16 1.87 -26.94
CA ALA A 193 14.99 3.05 -26.73
C ALA A 193 14.41 4.30 -27.42
N GLU A 194 13.96 4.15 -28.67
CA GLU A 194 13.37 5.23 -29.46
C GLU A 194 12.04 5.70 -28.86
N LEU A 195 11.17 4.79 -28.42
CA LEU A 195 9.91 5.16 -27.74
C LEU A 195 10.15 5.97 -26.47
N ASN A 196 11.17 5.59 -25.70
CA ASN A 196 11.56 6.32 -24.50
C ASN A 196 12.22 7.67 -24.83
N ALA A 197 13.06 7.73 -25.87
CA ALA A 197 13.71 8.95 -26.33
C ALA A 197 12.70 9.98 -26.84
N LEU A 198 11.66 9.52 -27.55
CA LEU A 198 10.54 10.35 -28.00
C LEU A 198 9.58 10.77 -26.87
N GLY A 199 9.85 10.37 -25.63
CA GLY A 199 9.02 10.73 -24.47
C GLY A 199 7.65 10.05 -24.44
N ILE A 200 7.39 9.08 -25.31
CA ILE A 200 6.11 8.38 -25.39
C ILE A 200 5.99 7.51 -24.14
N LYS A 201 5.04 7.82 -23.26
CA LYS A 201 4.77 7.01 -22.07
C LYS A 201 3.90 5.80 -22.41
N THR A 202 4.07 4.73 -21.64
CA THR A 202 3.17 3.57 -21.68
C THR A 202 1.76 3.95 -21.20
N ALA A 203 0.76 3.08 -21.40
CA ALA A 203 -0.62 3.32 -20.95
C ALA A 203 -0.77 3.64 -19.45
N ASN A 204 0.20 3.21 -18.62
CA ASN A 204 0.24 3.51 -17.18
C ASN A 204 1.18 4.67 -16.81
N GLY A 205 1.69 5.43 -17.79
CA GLY A 205 2.57 6.58 -17.57
C GLY A 205 4.06 6.26 -17.37
N GLY A 206 4.44 4.98 -17.35
CA GLY A 206 5.82 4.53 -17.18
C GLY A 206 6.65 4.52 -18.46
N GLN A 207 7.96 4.28 -18.32
CA GLN A 207 8.87 4.01 -19.43
C GLN A 207 8.57 2.67 -20.10
N TRP A 208 8.99 2.52 -21.36
CA TRP A 208 8.89 1.31 -22.12
C TRP A 208 9.97 0.30 -21.75
N HIS A 209 9.55 -0.94 -21.61
CA HIS A 209 10.38 -2.13 -21.50
C HIS A 209 9.96 -3.15 -22.55
N ARG A 210 10.85 -4.09 -22.87
CA ARG A 210 10.65 -5.10 -23.93
C ARG A 210 9.31 -5.85 -23.82
N GLY A 211 8.92 -6.27 -22.62
CA GLY A 211 7.65 -6.99 -22.42
C GLY A 211 6.39 -6.16 -22.73
N GLN A 212 6.46 -4.83 -22.58
CA GLN A 212 5.36 -3.94 -22.96
C GLN A 212 5.30 -3.75 -24.48
N LEU A 213 6.47 -3.67 -25.13
CA LEU A 213 6.56 -3.62 -26.59
C LEU A 213 6.03 -4.92 -27.22
N CYS A 214 6.42 -6.10 -26.73
CA CYS A 214 5.90 -7.38 -27.25
C CYS A 214 4.36 -7.43 -27.24
N ARG A 215 3.75 -7.07 -26.10
CA ARG A 215 2.28 -7.02 -25.97
C ARG A 215 1.62 -5.96 -26.86
N LEU A 216 2.33 -4.87 -27.19
CA LEU A 216 1.86 -3.87 -28.14
C LEU A 216 1.85 -4.46 -29.56
N LEU A 217 2.95 -5.10 -29.96
CA LEU A 217 3.10 -5.70 -31.29
C LEU A 217 2.06 -6.79 -31.54
N GLU A 218 1.88 -7.71 -30.58
CA GLU A 218 0.88 -8.78 -30.64
C GLU A 218 -0.54 -8.22 -30.83
N ARG A 219 -0.87 -7.11 -30.15
CA ARG A 219 -2.18 -6.46 -30.28
C ARG A 219 -2.38 -5.81 -31.65
N ILE A 220 -1.34 -5.15 -32.18
CA ILE A 220 -1.39 -4.53 -33.51
C ILE A 220 -1.56 -5.63 -34.57
N GLU A 221 -0.81 -6.73 -34.46
CA GLU A 221 -0.93 -7.87 -35.37
C GLU A 221 -2.32 -8.49 -35.30
N THR A 222 -2.84 -8.75 -34.10
CA THR A 222 -4.20 -9.28 -33.92
C THR A 222 -5.28 -8.35 -34.52
N ALA A 223 -5.10 -7.03 -34.40
CA ALA A 223 -6.03 -6.06 -34.98
C ALA A 223 -5.97 -6.05 -36.51
N ASN A 224 -4.77 -6.11 -37.10
CA ASN A 224 -4.56 -6.15 -38.54
C ASN A 224 -5.17 -7.43 -39.15
N THR A 225 -4.97 -8.59 -38.52
CA THR A 225 -5.54 -9.87 -38.98
C THR A 225 -7.07 -9.84 -38.99
N ARG A 226 -7.70 -9.21 -37.99
CA ARG A 226 -9.16 -9.05 -37.94
C ARG A 226 -9.68 -8.14 -39.06
N GLN A 227 -9.02 -7.02 -39.30
CA GLN A 227 -9.40 -6.09 -40.38
C GLN A 227 -9.30 -6.73 -41.77
N GLN A 228 -8.29 -7.59 -42.00
CA GLN A 228 -8.13 -8.32 -43.26
C GLN A 228 -9.22 -9.38 -43.48
N ALA A 229 -9.64 -10.08 -42.41
CA ALA A 229 -10.72 -11.06 -42.47
C ALA A 229 -12.08 -10.40 -42.76
N ASP A 230 -12.38 -9.26 -42.12
CA ASP A 230 -13.62 -8.53 -42.34
C ASP A 230 -13.70 -7.94 -43.76
N ALA A 231 -12.58 -7.45 -44.30
CA ALA A 231 -12.51 -6.93 -45.67
C ALA A 231 -12.72 -8.01 -46.76
N SER A 232 -12.38 -9.27 -46.48
CA SER A 232 -12.58 -10.39 -47.40
C SER A 232 -14.02 -10.94 -47.40
N THR A 233 -14.89 -10.49 -46.50
CA THR A 233 -16.26 -11.01 -46.31
C THR A 233 -17.34 -10.03 -46.81
N ALA A 234 -16.94 -8.89 -47.39
CA ALA A 234 -17.87 -7.93 -47.98
C ALA A 234 -18.46 -8.51 -49.29
N PRO A 235 -19.79 -8.55 -49.46
CA PRO A 235 -20.39 -9.11 -50.67
C PRO A 235 -20.06 -8.22 -51.86
N THR A 236 -19.52 -8.83 -52.92
CA THR A 236 -19.41 -8.22 -54.25
C THR A 236 -20.82 -7.87 -54.72
N VAL A 237 -21.12 -6.57 -54.78
CA VAL A 237 -22.31 -6.04 -55.45
C VAL A 237 -22.06 -5.97 -56.95
#